data_AF-A0A1U9K6U4-F1
#
_entry.id   AF-A0A1U9K6U4-F1
#
_cell.length_a   1.000
_cell.length_b   1.000
_cell.length_c   1.000
_cell.angle_alpha   90.00
_cell.angle_beta   90.00
_cell.angle_gamma   90.00
#
_symmetry.space_group_name_H-M   'P 1'
#
loop_
_entity.id
_entity.type
_entity.pdbx_description
1 polymer ?
#
loop_
_entity_poly.entity_id
_entity_poly.type
_entity_poly.pdbx_seq_one_letter_code
_entity_poly.pdbx_strand_id
1 'polypeptide(L)'
;MSTSMLIIVGMAICVLAVILYPLFIDTGRQKGDFIEKSDWEQRKEEVFLQLSDLEYDYQMGKLSQHDYETTKAELTAVAVRYTREEETDLDNVSQSVDQEIEHYLSARGVQNEH
;
A
#
# COMPACT_ATOMS: atom_id res chain seq x y z
N MET A 1 0.27 -39.63 23.50
CA MET A 1 -0.56 -38.41 23.55
C MET A 1 0.25 -37.20 23.99
N SER A 2 0.93 -37.23 25.15
CA SER A 2 1.71 -36.09 25.66
C SER A 2 2.91 -35.70 24.79
N THR A 3 3.58 -36.66 24.15
CA THR A 3 4.73 -36.40 23.26
C THR A 3 4.32 -35.71 21.96
N SER A 4 3.22 -36.14 21.35
CA SER A 4 2.66 -35.51 20.15
C SER A 4 2.21 -34.07 20.41
N MET A 5 1.62 -33.82 21.58
CA MET A 5 1.20 -32.48 21.99
C MET A 5 2.39 -31.53 22.19
N LEU A 6 3.48 -32.01 22.78
CA LEU A 6 4.72 -31.25 22.94
C LEU A 6 5.35 -30.86 21.59
N ILE A 7 5.29 -31.75 20.60
CA ILE A 7 5.81 -31.48 19.25
C ILE A 7 4.98 -30.38 18.57
N ILE A 8 3.64 -30.47 18.67
CA ILE A 8 2.74 -29.49 18.06
C ILE A 8 2.94 -28.10 18.68
N VAL A 9 3.02 -28.03 20.02
CA VAL A 9 3.24 -26.77 20.74
C VAL A 9 4.62 -26.20 20.40
N GLY A 10 5.65 -27.04 20.34
CA GLY A 10 6.99 -26.62 19.92
C GLY A 10 7.02 -26.06 18.49
N MET A 11 6.31 -26.71 17.56
CA MET A 11 6.22 -26.26 16.17
C MET A 11 5.48 -24.92 16.06
N ALA A 12 4.39 -24.74 16.81
CA ALA A 12 3.66 -23.48 16.85
C ALA A 12 4.53 -22.32 17.37
N ILE A 13 5.33 -22.56 18.42
CA ILE A 13 6.27 -21.57 18.97
C ILE A 13 7.36 -21.24 17.96
N CYS A 14 7.91 -22.23 17.26
CA CYS A 14 8.93 -21.99 16.22
C CYS A 14 8.37 -21.14 15.07
N VAL A 15 7.16 -21.43 14.59
CA VAL A 15 6.51 -20.65 13.53
C VAL A 15 6.28 -19.21 13.99
N LEU A 16 5.77 -19.03 15.21
CA LEU A 16 5.57 -17.71 15.80
C LEU A 16 6.90 -16.95 15.92
N ALA A 17 7.97 -17.62 16.35
CA ALA A 17 9.30 -17.05 16.47
C ALA A 17 9.85 -16.60 15.11
N VAL A 18 9.63 -17.37 14.04
CA VAL A 18 10.06 -17.01 12.67
C VAL A 18 9.30 -15.78 12.16
N ILE A 19 8.01 -15.66 12.45
CA ILE A 19 7.18 -14.51 12.06
C ILE A 19 7.58 -13.25 12.85
N LEU A 20 7.91 -13.40 14.14
CA LEU A 20 8.31 -12.27 15.00
C LEU A 20 9.79 -11.90 14.85
N TYR A 21 10.65 -12.81 14.39
CA TYR A 21 12.08 -12.58 14.16
C TYR A 21 12.40 -11.31 13.34
N PRO A 22 11.74 -11.02 12.20
CA PRO A 22 11.99 -9.80 11.44
C PRO A 22 11.61 -8.51 12.19
N LEU A 23 10.74 -8.58 13.21
CA LEU A 23 10.34 -7.42 14.01
C LEU A 23 11.41 -7.03 15.05
N PHE A 24 12.24 -7.98 15.49
CA PHE A 24 13.28 -7.77 16.50
C PHE A 24 14.69 -7.63 15.91
N ILE A 25 14.87 -7.91 14.62
CA ILE A 25 16.06 -7.49 13.89
C ILE A 25 15.92 -5.99 13.63
N ASP A 26 16.47 -5.20 14.54
CA ASP A 26 16.87 -3.83 14.26
C ASP A 26 17.96 -3.92 13.16
N THR A 27 17.51 -3.88 11.92
CA THR A 27 18.37 -3.95 10.74
C THR A 27 19.17 -2.65 10.75
N GLY A 28 20.33 -2.68 11.40
CA GLY A 28 21.31 -1.62 11.33
C GLY A 28 21.62 -1.31 9.87
N ARG A 29 20.93 -0.32 9.32
CA ARG A 29 21.15 0.35 8.04
C ARG A 29 21.81 -0.54 6.97
N GLN A 30 21.07 -1.52 6.44
CA GLN A 30 21.22 -1.75 5.02
C GLN A 30 20.42 -0.65 4.31
N LYS A 31 21.13 0.38 3.85
CA LYS A 31 20.69 1.25 2.75
C LYS A 31 20.62 0.38 1.48
N GLY A 32 19.72 -0.59 1.47
CA GLY A 32 19.30 -1.28 0.26
C GLY A 32 17.99 -0.64 -0.12
N ASP A 33 18.04 0.28 -1.08
CA ASP A 33 16.94 0.67 -1.95
C ASP A 33 15.54 0.57 -1.30
N PHE A 34 15.35 1.26 -0.17
CA PHE A 34 14.02 1.73 0.14
C PHE A 34 13.76 2.75 -0.96
N ILE A 35 13.15 2.29 -2.06
CA ILE A 35 12.30 3.13 -2.87
C ILE A 35 11.45 3.83 -1.82
N GLU A 36 11.74 5.12 -1.61
CA GLU A 36 11.08 5.96 -0.64
C GLU A 36 9.63 6.00 -1.12
N LYS A 37 8.87 5.00 -0.65
CA LYS A 37 7.47 4.83 -0.99
C LYS A 37 6.87 6.15 -0.58
N SER A 38 6.37 6.91 -1.55
CA SER A 38 5.91 8.27 -1.27
C SER A 38 4.99 8.23 -0.04
N ASP A 39 5.05 9.24 0.83
CA ASP A 39 4.19 9.32 2.02
C ASP A 39 2.71 9.00 1.68
N TRP A 40 2.34 9.29 0.43
CA TRP A 40 1.07 8.95 -0.19
C TRP A 40 0.81 7.46 -0.34
N GLU A 41 1.71 6.71 -0.97
CA GLU A 41 1.60 5.26 -1.15
C GLU A 41 1.60 4.50 0.19
N GLN A 42 2.30 5.04 1.19
CA GLN A 42 2.31 4.48 2.54
C GLN A 42 0.97 4.67 3.25
N ARG A 43 0.37 5.87 3.15
CA ARG A 43 -0.98 6.15 3.68
C ARG A 43 -2.08 5.36 2.96
N LYS A 44 -1.96 5.16 1.65
CA LYS A 44 -2.87 4.29 0.89
C LYS A 44 -2.84 2.87 1.44
N GLU A 45 -1.65 2.29 1.59
CA GLU A 45 -1.49 0.94 2.14
C GLU A 45 -2.07 0.82 3.55
N GLU A 46 -1.86 1.82 4.41
CA GLU A 46 -2.41 1.86 5.76
C GLU A 46 -3.95 1.82 5.78
N VAL A 47 -4.62 2.60 4.93
CA VAL A 47 -6.09 2.61 4.83
C VAL A 47 -6.63 1.28 4.32
N PHE A 48 -5.94 0.65 3.38
CA PHE A 48 -6.33 -0.69 2.88
C PHE A 48 -6.15 -1.78 3.95
N LEU A 49 -5.08 -1.71 4.74
CA LEU A 49 -4.87 -2.60 5.90
C LEU A 49 -5.98 -2.43 6.94
N GLN A 50 -6.32 -1.20 7.29
CA GLN A 50 -7.42 -0.92 8.24
C GLN A 50 -8.77 -1.46 7.75
N LEU A 51 -9.04 -1.39 6.44
CA LEU A 51 -10.26 -1.96 5.87
C LEU A 51 -10.28 -3.49 5.97
N SER A 52 -9.14 -4.14 5.74
CA SER A 52 -8.97 -5.59 5.88
C SER A 52 -9.15 -6.04 7.34
N ASP A 53 -8.57 -5.32 8.29
CA ASP A 53 -8.70 -5.62 9.72
C ASP A 53 -10.14 -5.43 10.20
N LEU A 54 -10.82 -4.38 9.73
CA LEU A 54 -12.24 -4.14 10.02
C LEU A 54 -13.12 -5.31 9.54
N GLU A 55 -12.86 -5.82 8.34
CA GLU A 55 -13.59 -6.97 7.78
C GLU A 55 -13.30 -8.24 8.55
N TYR A 56 -12.06 -8.46 8.98
CA TYR A 56 -11.68 -9.57 9.83
C TYR A 56 -12.39 -9.51 11.19
N ASP A 57 -12.42 -8.35 11.84
CA ASP A 57 -13.07 -8.18 13.14
C ASP A 57 -14.60 -8.36 13.05
N TYR A 58 -15.23 -7.96 11.94
CA TYR A 58 -16.63 -8.27 11.67
C TYR A 58 -16.88 -9.76 11.46
N GLN A 59 -16.05 -10.45 10.67
CA GLN A 59 -16.15 -11.90 10.46
C GLN A 59 -15.96 -12.69 11.77
N MET A 60 -15.13 -12.18 12.68
CA MET A 60 -14.92 -12.75 14.01
C MET A 60 -16.05 -12.41 15.00
N GLY A 61 -17.06 -11.66 14.58
CA GLY A 61 -18.20 -11.27 15.41
C GLY A 61 -17.86 -10.27 16.53
N LYS A 62 -16.71 -9.58 16.44
CA LYS A 62 -16.31 -8.56 17.42
C LYS A 62 -17.01 -7.22 17.22
N LEU A 63 -17.57 -7.01 16.02
CA LEU A 63 -18.26 -5.78 15.63
C LEU A 63 -19.73 -6.07 15.30
N SER A 64 -20.60 -5.13 15.67
CA SER A 64 -21.98 -5.15 15.20
C SER A 64 -22.02 -4.77 13.71
N GLN A 65 -23.06 -5.22 13.00
CA GLN A 65 -23.21 -4.89 11.58
C GLN A 65 -23.33 -3.37 11.34
N HIS A 66 -24.00 -2.65 12.25
CA HIS A 66 -24.13 -1.20 12.17
C HIS A 66 -22.76 -0.50 12.30
N ASP A 67 -21.92 -0.96 13.23
CA ASP A 67 -20.60 -0.36 13.45
C ASP A 67 -19.66 -0.69 12.29
N TYR A 68 -19.71 -1.93 11.78
CA TYR A 68 -18.98 -2.33 10.57
C TYR A 68 -19.36 -1.46 9.36
N GLU A 69 -20.66 -1.29 9.08
CA GLU A 69 -21.12 -0.51 7.94
C GLU A 69 -20.72 0.97 8.04
N THR A 70 -20.79 1.54 9.25
CA THR A 70 -20.39 2.93 9.51
C THR A 70 -18.89 3.13 9.28
N THR A 71 -18.05 2.32 9.93
CA THR A 71 -16.58 2.44 9.80
C THR A 71 -16.10 2.08 8.39
N LYS A 72 -16.76 1.13 7.72
CA LYS A 72 -16.47 0.79 6.32
C LYS A 72 -16.74 1.96 5.38
N ALA A 73 -17.86 2.67 5.57
CA ALA A 73 -18.19 3.83 4.75
C ALA A 73 -17.16 4.94 4.91
N GLU A 74 -16.71 5.21 6.13
CA GLU A 74 -15.68 6.21 6.43
C GLU A 74 -14.32 5.85 5.80
N LEU A 75 -13.84 4.62 6.01
CA LEU A 75 -12.58 4.15 5.42
C LEU A 75 -12.63 4.12 3.89
N THR A 76 -13.76 3.73 3.31
CA THR A 76 -13.95 3.73 1.85
C THR A 76 -13.91 5.15 1.29
N ALA A 77 -14.55 6.12 1.95
CA ALA A 77 -14.50 7.52 1.53
C ALA A 77 -13.07 8.09 1.58
N VAL A 78 -12.28 7.67 2.57
CA VAL A 78 -10.86 8.00 2.69
C VAL A 78 -10.05 7.35 1.57
N ALA A 79 -10.24 6.05 1.30
CA ALA A 79 -9.55 5.33 0.21
C ALA A 79 -9.80 5.95 -1.17
N VAL A 80 -11.04 6.38 -1.46
CA VAL A 80 -11.40 7.02 -2.74
C VAL A 80 -10.66 8.36 -2.95
N ARG A 81 -10.42 9.12 -1.88
CA ARG A 81 -9.61 10.35 -1.96
C ARG A 81 -8.17 10.04 -2.38
N TYR A 82 -7.62 8.91 -1.91
CA TYR A 82 -6.28 8.49 -2.28
C TYR A 82 -6.14 8.09 -3.76
N THR A 83 -7.21 7.57 -4.38
CA THR A 83 -7.20 7.20 -5.81
C THR A 83 -7.37 8.41 -6.74
N ARG A 84 -8.08 9.46 -6.30
CA ARG A 84 -8.39 10.62 -7.15
C ARG A 84 -7.21 11.58 -7.35
N GLU A 85 -6.31 11.66 -6.37
CA GLU A 85 -5.10 12.48 -6.48
C GLU A 85 -4.12 11.88 -7.52
N GLU A 86 -4.03 10.54 -7.63
CA GLU A 86 -3.22 9.84 -8.64
C GLU A 86 -3.64 10.22 -10.07
N GLU A 87 -4.95 10.33 -10.37
CA GLU A 87 -5.43 10.75 -11.69
C GLU A 87 -5.03 12.19 -12.03
N THR A 88 -4.98 13.07 -11.02
CA THR A 88 -4.63 14.49 -11.22
C THR A 88 -3.14 14.68 -11.50
N ASP A 89 -2.28 13.92 -10.83
CA ASP A 89 -0.83 13.94 -11.07
C ASP A 89 -0.47 13.35 -12.43
N LEU A 90 -1.16 12.29 -12.87
CA LEU A 90 -0.93 11.69 -14.20
C LEU A 90 -1.31 12.66 -15.34
N ASP A 91 -2.40 13.40 -15.20
CA ASP A 91 -2.82 14.42 -16.18
C ASP A 91 -1.80 15.58 -16.25
N ASN A 92 -1.26 16.02 -15.11
CA ASN A 92 -0.24 17.07 -15.06
C ASN A 92 1.07 16.62 -15.70
N VAL A 93 1.51 15.39 -15.41
CA VAL A 93 2.68 14.79 -16.05
C VAL A 93 2.46 14.66 -17.56
N SER A 94 1.29 14.20 -18.02
CA SER A 94 1.00 14.11 -19.45
C SER A 94 1.05 15.48 -20.13
N GLN A 95 0.49 16.52 -19.51
CA GLN A 95 0.55 17.89 -20.04
C GLN A 95 1.99 18.42 -20.09
N SER A 96 2.81 18.12 -19.08
CA SER A 96 4.22 18.53 -19.07
C SER A 96 5.03 17.86 -20.19
N VAL A 97 4.74 16.58 -20.47
CA VAL A 97 5.36 15.82 -21.54
C VAL A 97 4.95 16.36 -22.91
N ASP A 98 3.67 16.66 -23.12
CA ASP A 98 3.17 17.23 -24.37
C ASP A 98 3.79 18.62 -24.67
N GLN A 99 3.93 19.46 -23.64
CA GLN A 99 4.60 20.76 -23.75
C GLN A 99 6.08 20.62 -24.12
N GLU A 100 6.78 19.65 -23.52
CA GLU A 100 8.17 19.39 -23.85
C GLU A 100 8.33 18.90 -25.29
N ILE A 101 7.45 18.01 -25.75
CA ILE A 101 7.44 17.52 -27.15
C ILE A 101 7.22 18.67 -28.14
N GLU A 102 6.25 19.56 -27.90
CA GLU A 102 6.02 20.74 -28.75
C GLU A 102 7.20 21.69 -28.78
N HIS A 103 7.87 21.88 -27.65
CA HIS A 103 9.08 22.67 -27.56
C HIS A 103 10.22 22.06 -28.39
N TYR A 104 10.40 20.73 -28.37
CA TYR A 104 11.38 20.05 -29.23
C TYR A 104 11.02 20.12 -30.72
N LEU A 105 9.75 19.98 -31.08
CA LEU A 105 9.29 20.04 -32.48
C LEU A 105 9.41 21.44 -33.07
N SER A 106 9.12 22.48 -32.28
CA SER A 106 9.29 23.89 -32.69
C SER A 106 10.76 24.31 -32.74
N ALA A 107 11.60 23.84 -31.80
CA ALA A 107 13.04 24.11 -31.80
C ALA A 107 13.78 23.38 -32.92
N ARG A 108 13.32 22.18 -33.31
CA ARG A 108 13.95 21.39 -34.37
C ARG A 108 13.55 21.82 -35.77
N GLY A 109 12.47 22.60 -35.93
CA GLY A 109 11.95 23.05 -37.21
C GLY A 109 11.71 21.84 -38.13
N VAL A 110 10.52 21.27 -38.08
CA VAL A 110 10.09 20.23 -39.04
C VAL A 110 10.18 20.81 -40.46
N GLN A 111 11.37 20.70 -41.02
CA GLN A 111 11.72 21.00 -42.38
C GLN A 111 11.41 19.74 -43.18
N ASN A 112 10.12 19.50 -43.38
CA ASN A 112 9.63 18.65 -44.46
C ASN A 112 8.96 19.57 -45.48
N GLU A 113 9.78 20.15 -46.35
CA GLU A 113 9.33 20.50 -47.69
C GLU A 113 10.09 19.62 -48.68
N HIS A 114 9.29 18.77 -49.35
CA HIS A 114 9.53 17.91 -50.51
C HIS A 114 10.09 16.50 -50.31
#